data_AF-A0AAW6E0L6-F1
#
_entry.id   AF-A0AAW6E0L6-F1
#
_cell.length_a   1.000
_cell.length_b   1.000
_cell.length_c   1.000
_cell.angle_alpha   90.00
_cell.angle_beta   90.00
_cell.angle_gamma   90.00
#
_symmetry.space_group_name_H-M   'P 1'
#
loop_
_entity.id
_entity.type
_entity.pdbx_description
1 polymer ?
#
loop_
_entity_poly.entity_id
_entity_poly.type
_entity_poly.pdbx_seq_one_letter_code
_entity_poly.pdbx_strand_id
1 'polypeptide(L)'
;MELMKEQLIEILENCVKHNCKGCPLFNKTCTQITKKNALYYLKNKFTPVENIYENAQITDVSLGIDDHCCLTFSLLLKGSGWGASFGGYNLAFFNGTTFKGSEKGLEALARIMDVVGVSKWEDIKGHYVRVKQEDRLVIGIGNIIKDKWFEPREFFKENENE
;
A
#
# COMPACT_ATOMS: atom_id res chain seq x y z
N MET A 1 -11.78 3.22 28.53
CA MET A 1 -12.92 3.22 27.60
C MET A 1 -12.39 3.73 26.28
N GLU A 2 -12.14 2.82 25.35
CA GLU A 2 -11.61 3.17 24.03
C GLU A 2 -12.77 3.71 23.20
N LEU A 3 -12.73 5.00 22.85
CA LEU A 3 -13.76 5.63 22.03
C LEU A 3 -13.60 5.14 20.60
N MET A 4 -14.69 4.68 19.98
CA MET A 4 -14.66 4.30 18.56
C MET A 4 -14.38 5.54 17.69
N LYS A 5 -13.71 5.34 16.56
CA LYS A 5 -13.36 6.38 15.57
C LYS A 5 -14.50 7.35 15.26
N GLU A 6 -15.70 6.82 15.04
CA GLU A 6 -16.89 7.60 14.69
C GLU A 6 -17.32 8.52 15.84
N GLN A 7 -17.28 8.01 17.07
CA GLN A 7 -17.56 8.79 18.28
C GLN A 7 -16.53 9.91 18.45
N LEU A 8 -15.25 9.65 18.14
CA LEU A 8 -14.19 10.66 18.24
C LEU A 8 -14.35 11.79 17.21
N ILE A 9 -14.72 11.45 15.96
CA ILE A 9 -15.01 12.43 14.90
C ILE A 9 -16.23 13.26 15.28
N GLU A 10 -17.33 12.64 15.71
CA GLU A 10 -18.57 13.32 16.11
C GLU A 10 -18.33 14.30 17.26
N ILE A 11 -17.57 13.89 18.29
CA ILE A 11 -17.21 14.76 19.41
C ILE A 11 -16.41 15.98 18.91
N LEU A 12 -15.47 15.79 18.01
CA LEU A 12 -14.66 16.88 17.47
C LEU A 12 -15.45 17.81 16.54
N GLU A 13 -16.39 17.28 15.75
CA GLU A 13 -17.31 18.09 14.95
C GLU A 13 -18.21 18.96 15.84
N ASN A 14 -18.80 18.37 16.88
CA ASN A 14 -19.61 19.10 17.85
C ASN A 14 -18.79 20.15 18.60
N CYS A 15 -17.52 19.87 18.91
CA CYS A 15 -16.61 20.83 19.51
C CYS A 15 -16.29 22.02 18.58
N VAL A 16 -16.11 21.78 17.28
CA VAL A 16 -15.88 22.85 16.28
C VAL A 16 -17.15 23.68 16.06
N LYS A 17 -18.34 23.05 16.04
CA LYS A 17 -19.63 23.72 15.77
C LYS A 17 -20.20 24.48 16.97
N HIS A 18 -20.11 23.93 18.18
CA HIS A 18 -20.89 24.40 19.35
C HIS A 18 -20.05 24.89 20.53
N ASN A 19 -18.73 25.06 20.36
CA ASN A 19 -17.83 25.64 21.35
C ASN A 19 -17.92 25.00 22.75
N CYS A 20 -18.11 23.67 22.79
CA CYS A 20 -17.98 22.82 23.99
C CYS A 20 -19.01 23.00 25.13
N LYS A 21 -20.23 23.53 24.91
CA LYS A 21 -21.28 23.43 25.95
C LYS A 21 -21.74 21.96 26.12
N GLY A 22 -21.37 21.34 27.25
CA GLY A 22 -21.82 19.98 27.63
C GLY A 22 -20.93 18.81 27.17
N CYS A 23 -19.67 19.04 26.82
CA CYS A 23 -18.77 17.98 26.33
C CYS A 23 -18.30 17.03 27.47
N PRO A 24 -18.42 15.70 27.32
CA PRO A 24 -17.97 14.73 28.34
C PRO A 24 -16.44 14.59 28.47
N LEU A 25 -15.65 15.11 27.53
CA LEU A 25 -14.18 15.11 27.57
C LEU A 25 -13.58 16.26 28.40
N PHE A 26 -14.41 16.97 29.18
CA PHE A 26 -14.03 18.22 29.85
C PHE A 26 -13.17 17.96 31.09
N ASN A 27 -11.86 17.85 30.91
CA ASN A 27 -10.92 18.27 31.94
C ASN A 27 -9.71 19.00 31.34
N LYS A 28 -9.82 20.34 31.29
CA LYS A 28 -8.77 21.37 31.26
C LYS A 28 -7.85 21.57 30.03
N THR A 29 -7.84 20.75 28.99
CA THR A 29 -6.87 20.90 27.86
C THR A 29 -7.51 21.15 26.49
N CYS A 30 -8.50 22.04 26.41
CA CYS A 30 -9.29 22.23 25.17
C CYS A 30 -8.88 23.52 24.41
N THR A 31 -7.63 23.64 23.96
CA THR A 31 -7.15 24.79 23.16
C THR A 31 -7.71 24.78 21.73
N GLN A 32 -8.11 25.93 21.20
CA GLN A 32 -8.75 26.06 19.87
C GLN A 32 -7.81 25.68 18.71
N ILE A 33 -6.49 25.88 18.87
CA ILE A 33 -5.46 25.66 17.83
C ILE A 33 -5.19 24.17 17.55
N THR A 34 -5.67 23.26 18.39
CA THR A 34 -5.51 21.80 18.20
C THR A 34 -6.77 21.11 17.66
N LYS A 35 -7.98 21.69 17.79
CA LYS A 35 -9.24 20.98 17.45
C LYS A 35 -9.56 20.92 15.96
N LYS A 36 -9.46 22.05 15.25
CA LYS A 36 -9.72 22.09 13.80
C LYS A 36 -8.66 21.29 13.05
N ASN A 37 -7.42 21.36 13.50
CA ASN A 37 -6.30 20.59 12.98
C ASN A 37 -6.43 19.09 13.31
N ALA A 38 -6.85 18.73 14.53
CA ALA A 38 -7.13 17.35 14.89
C ALA A 38 -8.32 16.77 14.12
N LEU A 39 -9.41 17.52 13.97
CA LEU A 39 -10.56 17.11 13.16
C LEU A 39 -10.16 16.93 11.70
N TYR A 40 -9.39 17.87 11.13
CA TYR A 40 -8.86 17.76 9.79
C TYR A 40 -7.95 16.53 9.64
N TYR A 41 -6.98 16.36 10.55
CA TYR A 41 -6.08 15.21 10.56
C TYR A 41 -6.82 13.89 10.67
N LEU A 42 -7.80 13.79 11.57
CA LEU A 42 -8.58 12.58 11.75
C LEU A 42 -9.45 12.33 10.52
N LYS A 43 -10.16 13.34 10.00
CA LYS A 43 -10.92 13.20 8.75
C LYS A 43 -10.05 12.75 7.60
N ASN A 44 -8.87 13.34 7.42
CA ASN A 44 -7.92 12.97 6.38
C ASN A 44 -7.37 11.54 6.57
N LYS A 45 -6.97 11.17 7.79
CA LYS A 45 -6.52 9.82 8.16
C LYS A 45 -7.59 8.75 7.93
N PHE A 46 -8.85 9.16 7.90
CA PHE A 46 -10.00 8.27 7.93
C PHE A 46 -10.92 8.37 6.72
N THR A 47 -10.68 9.30 5.81
CA THR A 47 -11.29 9.30 4.48
C THR A 47 -10.88 8.00 3.80
N PRO A 48 -11.84 7.15 3.41
CA PRO A 48 -11.54 5.99 2.61
C PRO A 48 -10.83 6.46 1.35
N VAL A 49 -9.61 5.97 1.13
CA VAL A 49 -8.94 6.18 -0.14
C VAL A 49 -9.67 5.27 -1.13
N GLU A 50 -10.40 5.87 -2.06
CA GLU A 50 -11.08 5.10 -3.09
C GLU A 50 -10.02 4.43 -3.97
N ASN A 51 -10.16 3.12 -4.14
CA ASN A 51 -9.26 2.38 -5.01
C ASN A 51 -9.54 2.74 -6.46
N ILE A 52 -8.51 3.17 -7.18
CA ILE A 52 -8.60 3.41 -8.63
C ILE A 52 -8.15 2.13 -9.34
N TYR A 53 -8.94 1.69 -10.31
CA TYR A 53 -8.63 0.53 -11.14
C TYR A 53 -8.48 0.96 -12.60
N GLU A 54 -7.31 0.68 -13.16
CA GLU A 54 -6.99 1.05 -14.54
C GLU A 54 -6.01 0.05 -15.16
N ASN A 55 -5.75 0.17 -16.46
CA ASN A 55 -4.78 -0.67 -17.15
C ASN A 55 -3.44 0.05 -17.27
N ALA A 56 -2.35 -0.70 -17.14
CA ALA A 56 -0.99 -0.20 -17.36
C ALA A 56 -0.17 -1.20 -18.16
N GLN A 57 0.79 -0.69 -18.92
CA GLN A 57 1.83 -1.51 -19.56
C GLN A 57 3.03 -1.63 -18.62
N ILE A 58 3.61 -2.82 -18.53
CA ILE A 58 4.91 -3.02 -17.87
C ILE A 58 6.00 -2.65 -18.88
N THR A 59 6.58 -1.46 -18.74
CA THR A 59 7.58 -0.95 -19.68
C THR A 59 9.01 -1.38 -19.34
N ASP A 60 9.25 -1.75 -18.09
CA ASP A 60 10.55 -2.26 -17.66
C ASP A 60 10.45 -3.19 -16.47
N VAL A 61 11.44 -4.06 -16.30
CA VAL A 61 11.48 -5.11 -15.29
C VAL A 61 12.90 -5.23 -14.76
N SER A 62 13.03 -5.29 -13.44
CA SER A 62 14.29 -5.51 -12.73
C SER A 62 14.13 -6.61 -11.69
N LEU A 63 15.17 -7.44 -11.58
CA LEU A 63 15.38 -8.39 -10.49
C LEU A 63 16.87 -8.31 -10.15
N GLY A 64 17.20 -7.82 -8.96
CA GLY A 64 18.59 -7.53 -8.61
C GLY A 64 18.80 -7.35 -7.13
N ILE A 65 20.08 -7.35 -6.74
CA ILE A 65 20.50 -7.05 -5.37
C ILE A 65 20.70 -5.53 -5.28
N ASP A 66 20.02 -4.90 -4.34
CA ASP A 66 20.16 -3.46 -4.08
C ASP A 66 21.32 -3.16 -3.13
N ASP A 67 21.55 -1.87 -2.88
CA ASP A 67 22.55 -1.33 -1.97
C ASP A 67 22.26 -1.63 -0.47
N HIS A 68 21.09 -2.18 -0.17
CA HIS A 68 20.70 -2.68 1.16
C HIS A 68 20.92 -4.20 1.27
N CYS A 69 21.61 -4.79 0.29
CA CYS A 69 21.92 -6.21 0.19
C CYS A 69 20.66 -7.09 0.16
N CYS A 70 19.56 -6.58 -0.35
CA CYS A 70 18.32 -7.33 -0.54
C CYS A 70 18.15 -7.68 -2.02
N LEU A 71 17.82 -8.94 -2.32
CA LEU A 71 17.26 -9.28 -3.62
C LEU A 71 15.85 -8.71 -3.69
N THR A 72 15.62 -7.80 -4.62
CA THR A 72 14.32 -7.15 -4.83
C THR A 72 13.93 -7.21 -6.31
N PHE A 73 12.64 -7.00 -6.56
CA PHE A 73 12.11 -6.83 -7.91
C PHE A 73 11.51 -5.44 -8.07
N SER A 74 11.45 -4.97 -9.32
CA SER A 74 10.74 -3.73 -9.68
C SER A 74 10.13 -3.86 -11.07
N LEU A 75 8.86 -3.48 -11.20
CA LEU A 75 8.15 -3.37 -12.46
C LEU A 75 7.82 -1.89 -12.70
N LEU A 76 8.32 -1.33 -13.80
CA LEU A 76 7.95 0.02 -14.21
C LEU A 76 6.64 -0.03 -14.99
N LEU A 77 5.60 0.60 -14.43
CA LEU A 77 4.26 0.64 -14.98
C LEU A 77 4.01 1.99 -15.65
N LYS A 78 3.39 1.95 -16.83
CA LYS A 78 2.94 3.13 -17.56
C LYS A 78 1.45 3.02 -17.86
N GLY A 79 0.66 3.90 -17.26
CA GLY A 79 -0.75 4.07 -17.56
C GLY A 79 -1.02 5.32 -18.40
N SER A 80 -2.28 5.74 -18.46
CA SER A 80 -2.70 6.89 -19.26
C SER A 80 -2.36 8.22 -18.57
N GLY A 81 -1.14 8.70 -18.80
CA GLY A 81 -0.67 9.99 -18.27
C GLY A 81 0.06 9.90 -16.92
N TRP A 82 0.39 8.70 -16.46
CA TRP A 82 1.16 8.45 -15.24
C TRP A 82 2.13 7.29 -15.43
N GLY A 83 3.12 7.23 -14.54
CA GLY A 83 4.00 6.08 -14.38
C GLY A 83 4.32 5.84 -12.92
N ALA A 84 4.48 4.58 -12.54
CA ALA A 84 4.82 4.20 -11.18
C ALA A 84 5.71 2.96 -11.17
N SER A 85 6.48 2.81 -10.10
CA SER A 85 7.22 1.58 -9.82
C SER A 85 6.37 0.67 -8.92
N PHE A 86 6.31 -0.62 -9.23
CA PHE A 86 5.68 -1.65 -8.43
C PHE A 86 6.70 -2.72 -8.04
N GLY A 87 6.94 -2.89 -6.74
CA GLY A 87 7.96 -3.82 -6.22
C GLY A 87 8.67 -3.25 -4.99
N GLY A 88 9.95 -3.55 -4.85
CA GLY A 88 10.78 -3.11 -3.71
C GLY A 88 10.61 -3.96 -2.45
N TYR A 89 10.04 -5.16 -2.57
CA TYR A 89 9.88 -6.10 -1.46
C TYR A 89 11.08 -7.06 -1.39
N ASN A 90 11.52 -7.35 -0.17
CA ASN A 90 12.65 -8.25 0.08
C ASN A 90 12.31 -9.70 -0.27
N LEU A 91 12.99 -10.25 -1.28
CA LEU A 91 12.83 -11.63 -1.73
C LEU A 91 13.89 -12.56 -1.13
N ALA A 92 15.07 -12.02 -0.83
CA ALA A 92 16.15 -12.71 -0.17
C ALA A 92 17.10 -11.67 0.44
N PHE A 93 17.89 -12.09 1.42
CA PHE A 93 18.91 -11.25 2.04
C PHE A 93 20.31 -11.76 1.70
N PHE A 94 21.22 -10.82 1.51
CA PHE A 94 22.64 -11.04 1.36
C PHE A 94 23.37 -10.22 2.42
N ASN A 95 24.40 -10.78 3.05
CA ASN A 95 25.19 -10.04 4.07
C ASN A 95 26.67 -9.93 3.70
N GLY A 96 26.98 -9.94 2.40
CA GLY A 96 28.35 -9.91 1.89
C GLY A 96 29.03 -11.28 1.85
N THR A 97 28.60 -12.24 2.68
CA THR A 97 29.24 -13.56 2.81
C THR A 97 28.27 -14.73 2.62
N THR A 98 26.98 -14.55 2.90
CA THR A 98 25.96 -15.60 2.84
C THR A 98 24.69 -15.10 2.18
N PHE A 99 23.99 -16.01 1.51
CA PHE A 99 22.67 -15.79 0.93
C PHE A 99 21.61 -16.50 1.80
N LYS A 100 20.54 -15.78 2.14
CA LYS A 100 19.36 -16.32 2.82
C LYS A 100 18.12 -16.07 1.96
N GLY A 101 17.61 -17.13 1.32
CA GLY A 101 16.37 -17.07 0.55
C GLY A 101 15.13 -16.90 1.42
N SER A 102 14.04 -16.39 0.83
CA SER A 102 12.70 -16.37 1.42
C SER A 102 11.75 -17.22 0.59
N GLU A 103 11.04 -18.16 1.23
CA GLU A 103 9.98 -18.94 0.59
C GLU A 103 8.87 -18.02 0.06
N LYS A 104 8.44 -17.04 0.88
CA LYS A 104 7.52 -15.98 0.44
C LYS A 104 8.08 -15.19 -0.74
N GLY A 105 9.39 -14.91 -0.75
CA GLY A 105 10.05 -14.24 -1.87
C GLY A 105 9.91 -15.01 -3.18
N LEU A 106 10.19 -16.31 -3.16
CA LEU A 106 10.04 -17.16 -4.34
C LEU A 106 8.57 -17.28 -4.79
N GLU A 107 7.65 -17.42 -3.83
CA GLU A 107 6.22 -17.45 -4.12
C GLU A 107 5.71 -16.13 -4.72
N ALA A 108 6.21 -14.98 -4.26
CA ALA A 108 5.87 -13.67 -4.84
C ALA A 108 6.26 -13.59 -6.31
N LEU A 109 7.48 -14.02 -6.66
CA LEU A 109 7.93 -14.06 -8.07
C LEU A 109 7.01 -14.95 -8.92
N ALA A 110 6.66 -16.15 -8.42
CA ALA A 110 5.76 -17.07 -9.12
C ALA A 110 4.36 -16.50 -9.30
N ARG A 111 3.80 -15.85 -8.27
CA ARG A 111 2.48 -15.20 -8.32
C ARG A 111 2.45 -14.04 -9.31
N ILE A 112 3.50 -13.22 -9.36
CA ILE A 112 3.61 -12.14 -10.35
C ILE A 112 3.58 -12.73 -11.77
N MET A 113 4.39 -13.76 -12.05
CA MET A 113 4.39 -14.42 -13.36
C MET A 113 3.02 -15.04 -13.70
N ASP A 114 2.34 -15.69 -12.75
CA ASP A 114 0.99 -16.24 -12.95
C ASP A 114 -0.08 -15.16 -13.20
N VAL A 115 0.00 -14.03 -12.48
CA VAL A 115 -0.91 -12.89 -12.68
C VAL A 115 -0.68 -12.23 -14.04
N VAL A 116 0.56 -12.02 -14.45
CA VAL A 116 0.87 -11.47 -15.77
C VAL A 116 0.50 -12.47 -16.88
N GLY A 117 0.65 -13.77 -16.61
CA GLY A 117 0.35 -14.85 -17.55
C GLY A 117 1.56 -15.30 -18.37
N VAL A 118 2.76 -15.25 -17.78
CA VAL A 118 4.03 -15.64 -18.42
C VAL A 118 4.71 -16.77 -17.66
N SER A 119 5.64 -17.47 -18.32
CA SER A 119 6.43 -18.55 -17.71
C SER A 119 7.87 -18.16 -17.41
N LYS A 120 8.31 -16.98 -17.86
CA LYS A 120 9.66 -16.46 -17.64
C LYS A 120 9.58 -15.02 -17.13
N TRP A 121 10.52 -14.66 -16.26
CA TRP A 121 10.53 -13.34 -15.63
C TRP A 121 10.80 -12.23 -16.66
N GLU A 122 11.74 -12.46 -17.57
CA GLU A 122 12.10 -11.54 -18.65
C GLU A 122 10.96 -11.26 -19.62
N ASP A 123 10.03 -12.21 -19.77
CA ASP A 123 8.86 -12.08 -20.65
C ASP A 123 7.79 -11.15 -20.05
N ILE A 124 7.87 -10.78 -18.76
CA ILE A 124 6.92 -9.83 -18.14
C ILE A 124 6.91 -8.49 -18.88
N LYS A 125 8.07 -8.03 -19.35
CA LYS A 125 8.20 -6.74 -20.03
C LYS A 125 7.34 -6.70 -21.29
N GLY A 126 6.64 -5.58 -21.48
CA GLY A 126 5.75 -5.33 -22.61
C GLY A 126 4.30 -5.78 -22.40
N HIS A 127 4.02 -6.61 -21.38
CA HIS A 127 2.66 -7.06 -21.08
C HIS A 127 1.81 -5.96 -20.42
N TYR A 128 0.50 -6.08 -20.60
CA TYR A 128 -0.50 -5.23 -19.95
C TYR A 128 -1.09 -5.93 -18.74
N VAL A 129 -1.29 -5.16 -17.67
CA VAL A 129 -1.92 -5.59 -16.42
C VAL A 129 -3.00 -4.60 -16.01
N ARG A 130 -3.94 -5.07 -15.20
CA ARG A 130 -4.77 -4.19 -14.37
C ARG A 130 -3.94 -3.72 -13.18
N VAL A 131 -4.16 -2.50 -12.71
CA VAL A 131 -3.55 -1.97 -11.51
C VAL A 131 -4.64 -1.56 -10.52
N LYS A 132 -4.35 -1.75 -9.23
CA LYS A 132 -5.12 -1.22 -8.11
C LYS A 132 -4.28 -0.14 -7.45
N GLN A 133 -4.79 1.07 -7.40
CA GLN A 133 -4.10 2.22 -6.80
C GLN A 133 -4.81 2.73 -5.55
N GLU A 134 -4.02 3.06 -4.54
CA GLU A 134 -4.44 3.73 -3.31
C GLU A 134 -3.51 4.95 -3.10
N ASP A 135 -4.06 6.16 -3.08
CA ASP A 135 -3.33 7.41 -2.87
C ASP A 135 -2.08 7.55 -3.78
N ARG A 136 -2.29 7.31 -5.08
CA ARG A 136 -1.25 7.32 -6.14
C ARG A 136 -0.19 6.22 -6.04
N LEU A 137 -0.28 5.32 -5.06
CA LEU A 137 0.56 4.14 -4.96
C LEU A 137 -0.11 2.97 -5.68
N VAL A 138 0.64 2.26 -6.51
CA VAL A 138 0.16 0.97 -7.05
C VAL A 138 0.32 -0.08 -5.96
N ILE A 139 -0.81 -0.51 -5.39
CA ILE A 139 -0.84 -1.49 -4.30
C ILE A 139 -1.07 -2.92 -4.78
N GLY A 140 -1.50 -3.09 -6.04
CA GLY A 140 -1.71 -4.40 -6.63
C GLY A 140 -1.69 -4.41 -8.15
N ILE A 141 -1.37 -5.58 -8.70
CA ILE A 141 -1.48 -5.87 -10.14
C ILE A 141 -2.45 -7.03 -10.36
N GLY A 142 -3.13 -7.03 -11.50
CA GLY A 142 -4.10 -8.05 -11.87
C GLY A 142 -3.98 -8.47 -13.33
N ASN A 143 -4.38 -9.72 -13.61
CA ASN A 143 -4.40 -10.23 -14.98
C ASN A 143 -5.42 -9.44 -15.82
N ILE A 144 -5.11 -9.14 -17.09
CA ILE A 144 -5.96 -8.31 -17.95
C ILE A 144 -7.32 -8.96 -18.32
N ILE A 145 -7.40 -10.29 -18.27
CA ILE A 145 -8.62 -11.06 -18.62
C ILE A 145 -9.18 -11.81 -17.41
N LYS A 146 -8.33 -12.55 -16.70
CA LYS A 146 -8.73 -13.43 -15.59
C LYS A 146 -8.87 -12.63 -14.30
N ASP A 147 -9.80 -13.03 -13.43
CA ASP A 147 -9.91 -12.44 -12.10
C ASP A 147 -8.84 -12.98 -11.13
N LYS A 148 -7.61 -12.53 -11.37
CA LYS A 148 -6.42 -12.86 -10.59
C LYS A 148 -5.72 -11.56 -10.20
N TRP A 149 -5.36 -11.46 -8.93
CA TRP A 149 -4.72 -10.28 -8.35
C TRP A 149 -3.57 -10.68 -7.44
N PHE A 150 -2.56 -9.81 -7.37
CA PHE A 150 -1.47 -9.90 -6.42
C PHE A 150 -1.22 -8.53 -5.77
N GLU A 151 -1.35 -8.49 -4.44
CA GLU A 151 -1.13 -7.32 -3.60
C GLU A 151 0.04 -7.60 -2.66
N PRO A 152 1.28 -7.16 -2.99
CA PRO A 152 2.47 -7.59 -2.27
C PRO A 152 2.48 -7.11 -0.82
N ARG A 153 1.90 -5.95 -0.51
CA ARG A 153 1.82 -5.44 0.86
C ARG A 153 1.08 -6.40 1.78
N GLU A 154 -0.09 -6.88 1.37
CA GLU A 154 -0.86 -7.85 2.16
C GLU A 154 -0.19 -9.23 2.16
N PHE A 155 0.43 -9.62 1.04
CA PHE A 155 1.14 -10.90 0.94
C PHE A 155 2.36 -10.99 1.88
N PHE A 156 3.17 -9.93 1.95
CA PHE A 156 4.35 -9.86 2.80
C PHE A 156 4.05 -9.44 4.24
N LYS A 157 2.82 -9.02 4.55
CA LYS A 157 2.41 -8.73 5.92
C LYS A 157 2.68 -9.94 6.81
N GLU A 158 3.44 -9.73 7.87
CA GLU A 158 3.60 -10.71 8.92
C GLU A 158 2.34 -10.70 9.78
N ASN A 159 1.78 -11.87 10.08
CA ASN A 159 0.76 -11.95 11.11
C ASN A 159 1.50 -11.81 12.45
N GLU A 160 1.23 -10.77 13.23
CA GLU A 160 1.84 -10.53 14.56
C GLU A 160 1.45 -11.59 15.62
N ASN A 161 1.08 -12.81 15.23
CA ASN A 161 0.56 -13.86 16.11
C ASN A 161 1.26 -15.22 15.90
N GLU A 162 2.59 -15.25 15.94
CA GLU A 162 3.37 -16.48 16.23
C GLU A 162 4.22 -16.30 17.49
#